data_AF-A0A2E8Z3Q4-F1
#
_entry.id   AF-A0A2E8Z3Q4-F1
#
_cell.length_a   1.000
_cell.length_b   1.000
_cell.length_c   1.000
_cell.angle_alpha   90.00
_cell.angle_beta   90.00
_cell.angle_gamma   90.00
#
_symmetry.space_group_name_H-M   'P 1'
#
loop_
_entity.id
_entity.type
_entity.pdbx_description
1 polymer ?
#
loop_
_entity_poly.entity_id
_entity_poly.type
_entity_poly.pdbx_seq_one_letter_code
_entity_poly.pdbx_strand_id
1 'polypeptide(L)'
;MPSWRASCADARPGRRPWCSRWSRRGGCSRSRLPRARCGFHVIRPPDRRPWTHDIVRPSSRLARAVKASLRRSGVPVATYTAGGDGIDVRSDLGTLNLSDVPTVVVELGNMRHPADARRMTTQRGRTTYASALVRALRRFLR
;
A
#
# COMPACT_ATOMS: atom_id res chain seq x y z
N MET A 1 -13.28 17.65 -7.78
CA MET A 1 -13.62 18.42 -6.56
C MET A 1 -13.71 17.46 -5.38
N PRO A 2 -13.04 17.70 -4.24
CA PRO A 2 -13.17 16.83 -3.08
C PRO A 2 -14.62 16.90 -2.55
N SER A 3 -15.27 15.74 -2.45
CA SER A 3 -16.62 15.64 -1.89
C SER A 3 -16.56 15.66 -0.37
N TRP A 4 -17.12 16.72 0.21
CA TRP A 4 -17.36 16.84 1.64
C TRP A 4 -18.71 16.20 1.94
N ARG A 5 -18.77 15.26 2.89
CA ARG A 5 -20.04 14.84 3.50
C ARG A 5 -19.97 15.21 4.97
N ALA A 6 -20.80 16.16 5.39
CA ALA A 6 -21.17 16.32 6.78
C ALA A 6 -22.08 15.14 7.17
N SER A 7 -21.83 14.53 8.34
CA SER A 7 -22.83 13.67 8.98
C SER A 7 -23.38 14.50 10.13
N CYS A 8 -24.60 14.99 9.99
CA CYS A 8 -25.33 15.63 11.08
C CYS A 8 -26.00 14.51 11.88
N ALA A 9 -25.80 14.47 13.19
CA ALA A 9 -26.62 13.64 14.07
C ALA A 9 -27.81 14.47 14.54
N ASP A 10 -29.00 13.95 14.25
CA ASP A 10 -30.35 14.28 14.76
C ASP A 10 -30.80 15.76 14.70
N ALA A 11 -31.75 16.04 13.81
CA ALA A 11 -32.37 17.35 13.64
C ALA A 11 -33.65 17.42 14.49
N ARG A 12 -33.53 17.81 15.76
CA ARG A 12 -34.70 18.28 16.53
C ARG A 12 -35.15 19.66 16.00
N PRO A 13 -36.45 19.91 15.82
CA PRO A 13 -36.95 21.22 15.37
C PRO A 13 -36.52 22.33 16.35
N GLY A 14 -35.96 23.43 15.83
CA GLY A 14 -35.68 24.64 16.60
C GLY A 14 -34.24 24.85 17.10
N ARG A 15 -33.28 23.98 16.78
CA ARG A 15 -31.85 24.24 17.05
C ARG A 15 -31.04 24.27 15.75
N ARG A 16 -30.16 25.27 15.58
CA ARG A 16 -29.19 25.31 14.48
C ARG A 16 -28.29 24.07 14.57
N PRO A 17 -28.12 23.27 13.51
CA PRO A 17 -27.32 22.06 13.57
C PRO A 17 -25.86 22.42 13.89
N TRP A 18 -25.34 21.82 14.97
CA TRP A 18 -23.94 21.97 15.38
C TRP A 18 -23.11 20.90 14.65
N CYS A 19 -22.55 21.26 13.50
CA CYS A 19 -21.59 20.42 12.77
C CYS A 19 -20.21 20.48 13.44
N SER A 20 -20.00 19.74 14.53
CA SER A 20 -18.74 19.79 15.29
C SER A 20 -17.68 18.78 14.83
N ARG A 21 -17.99 17.85 13.91
CA ARG A 21 -17.06 16.80 13.51
C ARG A 21 -16.75 16.81 12.02
N TRP A 22 -15.71 17.55 11.66
CA TRP A 22 -15.03 17.44 10.37
C TRP A 22 -14.11 16.21 10.38
N SER A 23 -14.54 15.07 9.85
CA SER A 23 -13.62 13.96 9.60
C SER A 23 -12.93 14.17 8.24
N ARG A 24 -11.63 14.45 8.23
CA ARG A 24 -10.81 14.26 7.01
C ARG A 24 -10.92 12.81 6.60
N ARG A 25 -11.52 12.51 5.44
CA ARG A 25 -11.27 11.22 4.78
C ARG A 25 -9.80 11.24 4.37
N GLY A 26 -8.92 10.66 5.19
CA GLY A 26 -7.51 10.43 4.88
C GLY A 26 -7.36 9.33 3.84
N GLY A 27 -7.99 9.50 2.68
CA GLY A 27 -7.94 8.57 1.56
C GLY A 27 -6.74 8.87 0.65
N CYS A 28 -6.15 7.81 0.09
CA CYS A 28 -5.08 7.95 -0.88
C CYS A 28 -5.63 8.55 -2.18
N SER A 29 -4.99 9.62 -2.66
CA SER A 29 -5.38 10.29 -3.89
C SER A 29 -4.32 10.09 -4.97
N ARG A 30 -4.74 10.10 -6.24
CA ARG A 30 -3.84 10.15 -7.42
C ARG A 30 -3.20 11.52 -7.64
N SER A 31 -3.10 12.34 -6.60
CA SER A 31 -2.56 13.69 -6.67
C SER A 31 -1.09 13.69 -7.14
N ARG A 32 -0.68 14.75 -7.83
CA ARG A 32 0.74 15.01 -8.14
C ARG A 32 1.54 15.46 -6.92
N LEU A 33 0.87 15.92 -5.86
CA LEU A 33 1.51 16.36 -4.63
C LEU A 33 2.03 15.18 -3.82
N PRO A 34 3.33 15.13 -3.47
CA PRO A 34 3.92 14.03 -2.70
C PRO A 34 3.21 13.75 -1.38
N ARG A 35 2.68 14.79 -0.72
CA ARG A 35 1.99 14.65 0.57
C ARG A 35 0.57 14.07 0.48
N ALA A 36 0.00 13.95 -0.72
CA ALA A 36 -1.37 13.48 -0.95
C ALA A 36 -1.43 12.04 -1.52
N ARG A 37 -0.25 11.46 -1.79
CA ARG A 37 -0.05 10.08 -2.23
C ARG A 37 0.18 9.18 -1.02
N CYS A 38 -0.51 8.05 -0.94
CA CYS A 38 -0.29 7.06 0.11
C CYS A 38 -0.59 5.64 -0.38
N GLY A 39 -0.30 4.67 0.47
CA GLY A 39 -0.49 3.25 0.22
C GLY A 39 0.79 2.55 -0.21
N PHE A 40 0.73 1.23 -0.26
CA PHE A 40 1.88 0.37 -0.55
C PHE A 40 1.95 -0.01 -2.03
N HIS A 41 3.15 -0.32 -2.53
CA HIS A 41 3.34 -1.10 -3.75
C HIS A 41 4.40 -2.18 -3.55
N VAL A 42 4.35 -3.21 -4.38
CA VAL A 42 5.29 -4.33 -4.37
C VAL A 42 6.07 -4.32 -5.66
N ILE A 43 7.39 -4.25 -5.57
CA ILE A 43 8.30 -4.20 -6.71
C ILE A 43 8.87 -5.59 -6.95
N ARG A 44 8.85 -6.05 -8.20
CA ARG A 44 9.43 -7.33 -8.62
C ARG A 44 10.37 -7.13 -9.81
N PRO A 45 11.34 -8.04 -10.04
CA PRO A 45 12.19 -7.97 -11.23
C PRO A 45 11.37 -8.21 -12.51
N PRO A 46 11.79 -7.62 -13.65
CA PRO A 46 11.33 -8.05 -14.97
C PRO A 46 11.89 -9.43 -15.31
N ASP A 47 11.44 -9.98 -16.43
CA ASP A 47 12.11 -11.11 -17.08
C ASP A 47 13.35 -10.58 -17.82
N ARG A 48 14.55 -11.02 -17.42
CA ARG A 48 15.81 -10.62 -18.05
C ARG A 48 16.80 -11.78 -18.03
N ARG A 49 17.20 -12.27 -19.20
CA ARG A 49 18.27 -13.28 -19.31
C ARG A 49 19.66 -12.62 -19.19
N PRO A 50 20.65 -13.27 -18.57
CA PRO A 50 20.55 -14.53 -17.81
C PRO A 50 20.12 -14.36 -16.34
N TRP A 51 19.90 -13.14 -15.86
CA TRP A 51 19.85 -12.82 -14.43
C TRP A 51 18.56 -13.22 -13.68
N THR A 52 17.38 -12.90 -14.21
CA THR A 52 16.11 -13.01 -13.44
C THR A 52 15.07 -13.90 -14.11
N HIS A 53 15.41 -14.51 -15.25
CA HIS A 53 14.47 -15.28 -16.06
C HIS A 53 13.91 -16.50 -15.32
N ASP A 54 14.74 -17.18 -14.54
CA ASP A 54 14.40 -18.33 -13.69
C ASP A 54 13.53 -17.92 -12.48
N ILE A 55 13.78 -16.74 -11.90
CA ILE A 55 13.05 -16.26 -10.71
C ILE A 55 11.83 -15.39 -11.02
N VAL A 56 11.59 -14.94 -12.27
CA VAL A 56 10.53 -13.97 -12.59
C VAL A 56 9.13 -14.50 -12.25
N ARG A 57 8.86 -15.78 -12.56
CA ARG A 57 7.57 -16.42 -12.29
C ARG A 57 7.30 -16.59 -10.78
N PRO A 58 8.20 -17.18 -9.98
CA PRO A 58 7.97 -17.28 -8.54
C PRO A 58 7.97 -15.91 -7.86
N SER A 59 8.81 -14.95 -8.29
CA SER A 59 8.76 -13.56 -7.79
C SER A 59 7.42 -12.89 -8.06
N SER A 60 6.80 -13.15 -9.22
CA SER A 60 5.43 -12.69 -9.52
C SER A 60 4.38 -13.29 -8.59
N ARG A 61 4.52 -14.57 -8.23
CA ARG A 61 3.62 -15.23 -7.27
C ARG A 61 3.79 -14.61 -5.88
N LEU A 62 5.02 -14.39 -5.44
CA LEU A 62 5.35 -13.71 -4.19
C LEU A 62 4.76 -12.30 -4.14
N ALA A 63 4.94 -11.49 -5.20
CA ALA A 63 4.40 -10.14 -5.28
C ALA A 63 2.88 -10.10 -5.10
N ARG A 64 2.17 -11.00 -5.80
CA ARG A 64 0.71 -11.13 -5.67
C ARG A 64 0.27 -11.56 -4.27
N ALA A 65 0.99 -12.50 -3.64
CA ALA A 65 0.70 -12.96 -2.29
C ALA A 65 0.85 -11.81 -1.27
N VAL A 66 1.93 -11.04 -1.36
CA VAL A 66 2.21 -9.87 -0.53
C VAL A 66 1.13 -8.80 -0.71
N LYS A 67 0.86 -8.38 -1.96
CA LYS A 67 -0.18 -7.40 -2.28
C LYS A 67 -1.54 -7.80 -1.73
N ALA A 68 -1.94 -9.05 -1.95
CA ALA A 68 -3.23 -9.54 -1.48
C ALA A 68 -3.32 -9.54 0.06
N SER A 69 -2.24 -9.89 0.77
CA SER A 69 -2.22 -9.93 2.24
C SER A 69 -2.25 -8.53 2.87
N LEU A 70 -1.45 -7.59 2.34
CA LEU A 70 -1.45 -6.20 2.81
C LEU A 70 -2.80 -5.54 2.58
N ARG A 71 -3.39 -5.73 1.39
CA ARG A 71 -4.73 -5.21 1.06
C ARG A 71 -5.81 -5.78 2.01
N ARG A 72 -5.80 -7.09 2.27
CA ARG A 72 -6.73 -7.72 3.23
C ARG A 72 -6.54 -7.21 4.67
N SER A 73 -5.34 -6.72 5.00
CA SER A 73 -5.02 -6.17 6.31
C SER A 73 -5.39 -4.67 6.44
N GLY A 74 -6.11 -4.11 5.46
CA GLY A 74 -6.57 -2.73 5.47
C GLY A 74 -5.48 -1.70 5.14
N VAL A 75 -4.35 -2.13 4.57
CA VAL A 75 -3.35 -1.20 4.02
C VAL A 75 -3.79 -0.81 2.61
N PRO A 76 -3.93 0.49 2.29
CA PRO A 76 -4.31 0.93 0.95
C PRO A 76 -3.25 0.57 -0.08
N VAL A 77 -3.66 0.18 -1.28
CA VAL A 77 -2.75 0.02 -2.43
C VAL A 77 -2.40 1.41 -2.97
N ALA A 78 -1.12 1.65 -3.27
CA ALA A 78 -0.68 2.89 -3.90
C ALA A 78 -1.32 3.03 -5.29
N THR A 79 -2.07 4.10 -5.49
CA THR A 79 -2.77 4.36 -6.76
C THR A 79 -1.94 5.18 -7.76
N TYR A 80 -0.72 5.56 -7.38
CA TYR A 80 0.14 6.49 -8.13
C TYR A 80 1.39 5.83 -8.75
N THR A 81 1.65 4.56 -8.45
CA THR A 81 2.76 3.76 -9.00
C THR A 81 2.18 2.63 -9.86
N ALA A 82 2.94 2.17 -10.87
CA ALA A 82 2.64 0.97 -11.65
C ALA A 82 1.21 0.91 -12.25
N GLY A 83 0.76 1.99 -12.89
CA GLY A 83 -0.61 2.05 -13.45
C GLY A 83 -1.74 2.02 -12.40
N GLY A 84 -1.41 1.99 -11.10
CA GLY A 84 -2.35 1.98 -9.99
C GLY A 84 -2.79 0.59 -9.51
N ASP A 85 -2.17 -0.48 -9.99
CA ASP A 85 -2.44 -1.83 -9.49
C ASP A 85 -1.59 -2.15 -8.24
N GLY A 86 -0.48 -1.45 -8.01
CA GLY A 86 0.41 -1.65 -6.87
C GLY A 86 1.40 -2.81 -7.01
N ILE A 87 1.61 -3.36 -8.21
CA ILE A 87 2.75 -4.22 -8.53
C ILE A 87 3.62 -3.51 -9.56
N ASP A 88 4.79 -3.06 -9.14
CA ASP A 88 5.76 -2.39 -10.00
C ASP A 88 6.79 -3.39 -10.53
N VAL A 89 7.16 -3.25 -11.81
CA VAL A 89 8.18 -4.10 -12.46
C VAL A 89 9.34 -3.20 -12.82
N ARG A 90 10.48 -3.42 -12.16
CA ARG A 90 11.62 -2.51 -12.20
C ARG A 90 12.95 -3.24 -12.37
N SER A 91 13.81 -2.69 -13.22
CA SER A 91 15.14 -3.22 -13.56
C SER A 91 16.29 -2.39 -12.98
N ASP A 92 16.02 -1.36 -12.19
CA ASP A 92 16.99 -0.40 -11.65
C ASP A 92 17.40 -0.71 -10.20
N LEU A 93 16.98 -1.84 -9.64
CA LEU A 93 17.24 -2.24 -8.26
C LEU A 93 18.18 -3.45 -8.21
N GLY A 94 19.42 -3.23 -7.74
CA GLY A 94 20.43 -4.28 -7.59
C GLY A 94 19.95 -5.48 -6.76
N THR A 95 19.20 -5.23 -5.68
CA THR A 95 18.59 -6.28 -4.83
C THR A 95 17.66 -7.22 -5.59
N LEU A 96 16.98 -6.74 -6.64
CA LEU A 96 16.09 -7.56 -7.46
C LEU A 96 16.86 -8.22 -8.61
N ASN A 97 17.80 -7.49 -9.21
CA ASN A 97 18.54 -7.91 -10.39
C ASN A 97 19.57 -9.01 -10.12
N LEU A 98 20.08 -9.10 -8.89
CA LEU A 98 21.17 -10.01 -8.50
C LEU A 98 20.69 -11.14 -7.59
N SER A 99 19.39 -11.39 -7.53
CA SER A 99 18.82 -12.44 -6.68
C SER A 99 18.63 -13.72 -7.48
N ASP A 100 19.15 -14.83 -6.96
CA ASP A 100 18.94 -16.19 -7.50
C ASP A 100 17.77 -16.92 -6.80
N VAL A 101 16.98 -16.21 -6.00
CA VAL A 101 15.80 -16.75 -5.32
C VAL A 101 14.61 -15.81 -5.53
N PRO A 102 13.36 -16.30 -5.37
CA PRO A 102 12.18 -15.45 -5.53
C PRO A 102 12.22 -14.23 -4.61
N THR A 103 12.15 -13.02 -5.18
CA THR A 103 12.41 -11.77 -4.45
C THR A 103 11.43 -10.65 -4.81
N VAL A 104 11.16 -9.77 -3.84
CA VAL A 104 10.39 -8.54 -4.00
C VAL A 104 10.90 -7.46 -3.05
N VAL A 105 10.78 -6.19 -3.45
CA VAL A 105 10.89 -5.03 -2.54
C VAL A 105 9.49 -4.54 -2.22
N VAL A 106 9.21 -4.27 -0.94
CA VAL A 106 7.90 -3.79 -0.50
C VAL A 106 8.03 -2.37 0.05
N GLU A 107 7.48 -1.41 -0.68
CA GLU A 107 7.31 -0.05 -0.15
C GLU A 107 5.98 0.01 0.59
N LEU A 108 6.02 0.03 1.93
CA LEU A 108 4.83 -0.11 2.79
C LEU A 108 3.93 1.14 2.87
N GLY A 109 4.37 2.25 2.29
CA GLY A 109 3.66 3.53 2.32
C GLY A 109 4.59 4.72 2.09
N ASN A 110 4.01 5.92 2.15
CA ASN A 110 4.73 7.18 1.99
C ASN A 110 4.85 7.91 3.33
N MET A 111 6.06 7.98 3.91
CA MET A 111 6.30 8.67 5.17
C MET A 111 5.96 10.18 5.16
N ARG A 112 5.86 10.81 3.97
CA ARG A 112 5.41 12.20 3.85
C ARG A 112 3.90 12.36 3.99
N HIS A 113 3.15 11.26 3.89
CA HIS A 113 1.70 11.24 4.10
C HIS A 113 1.37 10.93 5.58
N PRO A 114 0.62 11.80 6.27
CA PRO A 114 0.38 11.66 7.71
C PRO A 114 -0.22 10.32 8.15
N ALA A 115 -1.12 9.72 7.35
CA ALA A 115 -1.75 8.45 7.72
C ALA A 115 -0.79 7.25 7.58
N ASP A 116 0.11 7.28 6.60
CA ASP A 116 1.10 6.22 6.42
C ASP A 116 2.20 6.37 7.45
N ALA A 117 2.69 7.59 7.66
CA ALA A 117 3.65 7.90 8.71
C ALA A 117 3.14 7.42 10.08
N ARG A 118 1.88 7.72 10.44
CA ARG A 118 1.27 7.23 11.69
C ARG A 118 1.23 5.70 11.76
N ARG A 119 0.92 5.00 10.65
CA ARG A 119 0.94 3.53 10.64
C ARG A 119 2.36 2.99 10.82
N MET A 120 3.36 3.64 10.23
CA MET A 120 4.77 3.23 10.32
C MET A 120 5.37 3.49 11.71
N THR A 121 4.94 4.54 12.41
CA THR A 121 5.51 4.93 13.71
C THR A 121 4.80 4.30 14.91
N THR A 122 3.57 3.82 14.75
CA THR A 122 2.82 3.18 15.84
C THR A 122 3.06 1.69 15.91
N GLN A 123 3.12 1.14 17.13
CA GLN A 123 3.27 -0.30 17.35
C GLN A 123 2.19 -1.11 16.63
N ARG A 124 0.91 -0.73 16.81
CA ARG A 124 -0.23 -1.38 16.13
C ARG A 124 -0.09 -1.40 14.61
N GLY A 125 0.38 -0.30 14.02
CA GLY A 125 0.56 -0.22 12.57
C GLY A 125 1.71 -1.11 12.07
N ARG A 126 2.86 -1.11 12.77
CA ARG A 126 3.98 -2.03 12.49
C ARG A 126 3.57 -3.50 12.63
N THR A 127 2.82 -3.86 13.68
CA THR A 127 2.26 -5.21 13.85
C THR A 127 1.32 -5.59 12.72
N THR A 128 0.52 -4.65 12.21
CA THR A 128 -0.36 -4.89 11.04
C THR A 128 0.45 -5.24 9.80
N TYR A 129 1.52 -4.47 9.51
CA TYR A 129 2.42 -4.75 8.39
C TYR A 129 3.12 -6.11 8.55
N ALA A 130 3.75 -6.35 9.70
CA ALA A 130 4.48 -7.60 9.97
C ALA A 130 3.57 -8.84 9.84
N SER A 131 2.38 -8.79 10.44
CA SER A 131 1.41 -9.90 10.38
C SER A 131 0.95 -10.16 8.94
N ALA A 132 0.76 -9.11 8.14
CA ALA A 132 0.40 -9.24 6.73
C ALA A 132 1.52 -9.90 5.91
N LEU A 133 2.78 -9.51 6.14
CA LEU A 133 3.94 -10.08 5.46
C LEU A 133 4.14 -11.55 5.83
N VAL A 134 4.05 -11.90 7.12
CA VAL A 134 4.14 -13.31 7.57
C VAL A 134 3.05 -14.17 6.92
N ARG A 135 1.80 -13.70 6.86
CA ARG A 135 0.72 -14.41 6.16
C ARG A 135 1.00 -14.58 4.66
N ALA A 136 1.59 -13.57 4.02
CA ALA A 136 1.94 -13.64 2.61
C ALA A 136 3.04 -14.70 2.35
N LEU A 137 4.10 -14.69 3.15
CA LEU A 137 5.21 -15.64 3.05
C LEU A 137 4.74 -17.07 3.29
N ARG A 138 3.94 -17.31 4.35
CA ARG A 138 3.34 -18.64 4.61
C ARG A 138 2.48 -19.14 3.45
N ARG A 139 1.76 -18.24 2.76
CA ARG A 139 0.96 -18.61 1.59
C ARG A 139 1.82 -18.85 0.34
N PHE A 140 2.97 -18.19 0.23
CA PHE A 140 3.87 -18.34 -0.91
C PHE A 140 4.69 -19.63 -0.85
N LEU A 141 5.02 -20.07 0.36
CA LEU A 141 5.83 -21.27 0.65
C LEU A 141 5.02 -22.58 0.70
N ARG A 142 3.68 -22.49 0.62
CA ARG A 142 2.79 -23.63 0.43
C ARG A 142 2.49 -23.79 -1.05
#